data_AF-A0A944CZJ5-F1
#
_entry.id   AF-A0A944CZJ5-F1
#
_cell.length_a   1.000
_cell.length_b   1.000
_cell.length_c   1.000
_cell.angle_alpha   90.00
_cell.angle_beta   90.00
_cell.angle_gamma   90.00
#
_symmetry.space_group_name_H-M   'P 1'
#
loop_
_entity.id
_entity.type
_entity.pdbx_description
1 polymer ?
#
loop_
_entity_poly.entity_id
_entity_poly.type
_entity_poly.pdbx_seq_one_letter_code
_entity_poly.pdbx_strand_id
1 'polypeptide(L)'
;MDFSKAGELMKLQQEAMKVKKELENTFIESEVDGLVITINGEMKVEKVEFETSELIPGLNKEQQAKLEKAILESINKGVKKSQEYAAEKMQGVMGQMGMGDMMKGLGM
;
A
#
# COMPACT_ATOMS: atom_id res chain seq x y z
N MET A 1 -28.38 -14.43 17.19
CA MET A 1 -27.21 -14.26 16.31
C MET A 1 -26.34 -15.49 16.47
N ASP A 2 -26.12 -16.24 15.39
CA ASP A 2 -25.50 -17.58 15.44
C ASP A 2 -24.05 -17.55 15.92
N PHE A 3 -23.77 -18.27 17.01
CA PHE A 3 -22.42 -18.46 17.57
C PHE A 3 -21.43 -19.04 16.54
N SER A 4 -21.90 -19.80 15.54
CA SER A 4 -21.05 -20.33 14.47
C SER A 4 -20.56 -19.23 13.51
N LYS A 5 -21.43 -18.28 13.14
CA LYS A 5 -21.05 -17.13 12.29
C LYS A 5 -20.02 -16.24 12.99
N ALA A 6 -20.15 -16.05 14.30
CA ALA A 6 -19.16 -15.31 15.09
C ALA A 6 -17.80 -16.03 15.14
N GLY A 7 -17.80 -17.36 15.28
CA GLY A 7 -16.57 -18.16 15.25
C GLY A 7 -15.86 -18.16 13.90
N GLU A 8 -16.61 -18.20 12.80
CA GLU A 8 -16.09 -18.10 11.43
C GLU A 8 -15.50 -16.71 11.15
N LEU A 9 -16.18 -15.64 11.56
CA LEU A 9 -15.68 -14.27 11.47
C LEU A 9 -14.36 -14.08 12.23
N MET A 10 -14.23 -14.65 13.44
CA MET A 10 -12.99 -14.58 14.20
C MET A 10 -11.83 -15.30 13.51
N LYS A 11 -12.06 -16.47 12.90
CA LYS A 11 -11.02 -17.20 12.16
C LYS A 11 -10.56 -16.41 10.93
N LEU A 12 -11.51 -15.88 10.16
CA LEU A 12 -11.20 -15.04 9.00
C LEU A 12 -10.40 -13.80 9.40
N GLN A 13 -10.76 -13.15 10.50
CA GLN A 13 -10.02 -12.00 11.02
C GLN A 13 -8.58 -12.36 11.40
N GLN A 14 -8.37 -13.53 12.03
CA GLN A 14 -7.03 -14.00 12.39
C GLN A 14 -6.18 -14.33 11.15
N GLU A 15 -6.76 -14.99 10.15
CA GLU A 15 -6.09 -15.29 8.89
C GLU A 15 -5.72 -13.99 8.14
N ALA A 16 -6.64 -13.03 8.08
CA ALA A 16 -6.37 -11.72 7.50
C ALA A 16 -5.24 -10.98 8.23
N MET A 17 -5.20 -11.01 9.57
CA MET A 17 -4.11 -10.42 10.35
C MET A 17 -2.76 -11.10 10.09
N LYS A 18 -2.74 -12.43 9.96
CA LYS A 18 -1.52 -13.18 9.62
C LYS A 18 -0.99 -12.79 8.25
N VAL A 19 -1.85 -12.81 7.23
CA VAL A 19 -1.49 -12.42 5.87
C VAL A 19 -1.01 -10.97 5.83
N LYS A 20 -1.70 -10.05 6.49
CA LYS A 20 -1.28 -8.64 6.60
C LYS A 20 0.14 -8.52 7.15
N LYS A 21 0.42 -9.24 8.24
CA LYS A 21 1.75 -9.24 8.85
C LYS A 21 2.81 -9.88 7.93
N GLU A 22 2.47 -10.95 7.21
CA GLU A 22 3.37 -11.54 6.22
C GLU A 22 3.71 -10.55 5.09
N LEU A 23 2.70 -9.84 4.57
CA LEU A 23 2.89 -8.81 3.54
C LEU A 23 3.73 -7.63 4.05
N GLU A 24 3.46 -7.13 5.27
CA GLU A 24 4.25 -6.06 5.91
C GLU A 24 5.74 -6.42 6.06
N ASN A 25 6.06 -7.70 6.29
CA ASN A 25 7.43 -8.17 6.50
C ASN A 25 8.07 -8.81 5.26
N THR A 26 7.37 -8.83 4.12
CA THR A 26 7.93 -9.28 2.84
C THR A 26 8.53 -8.09 2.14
N PHE A 27 9.86 -8.03 2.00
CA PHE A 27 10.56 -6.95 1.31
C PHE A 27 10.99 -7.43 -0.08
N ILE A 28 10.62 -6.66 -1.09
CA ILE A 28 11.00 -6.87 -2.49
C ILE A 28 11.86 -5.69 -2.91
N GLU A 29 13.03 -5.98 -3.45
CA GLU A 29 13.97 -4.97 -3.95
C GLU A 29 13.95 -4.94 -5.47
N SER A 30 14.08 -3.74 -6.01
CA SER A 30 14.29 -3.51 -7.43
C SER A 30 15.43 -2.51 -7.60
N GLU A 31 16.35 -2.80 -8.51
CA GLU A 31 17.49 -1.96 -8.82
C GLU A 31 17.48 -1.58 -10.31
N VAL A 32 17.73 -0.30 -10.59
CA VAL A 32 18.01 0.20 -11.94
C VAL A 32 19.13 1.24 -11.85
N ASP A 33 20.26 1.01 -12.54
CA ASP A 33 21.39 1.94 -12.62
C ASP A 33 21.86 2.47 -11.25
N GLY A 34 21.90 1.60 -10.23
CA GLY A 34 22.28 1.94 -8.87
C GLY A 34 21.20 2.64 -8.02
N LEU A 35 20.01 2.91 -8.57
CA LEU A 35 18.83 3.27 -7.78
C LEU A 35 18.14 2.00 -7.29
N VAL A 36 18.18 1.76 -5.99
CA VAL A 36 17.51 0.66 -5.32
C VAL A 36 16.25 1.17 -4.62
N ILE A 37 15.13 0.49 -4.86
CA ILE A 37 13.85 0.74 -4.19
C ILE A 37 13.40 -0.56 -3.51
N THR A 38 13.14 -0.48 -2.21
CA THR A 38 12.58 -1.57 -1.42
C THR A 38 11.09 -1.31 -1.17
N ILE A 39 10.26 -2.25 -1.57
CA ILE A 39 8.81 -2.21 -1.42
C ILE A 39 8.36 -3.42 -0.61
N ASN A 40 7.42 -3.24 0.31
CA ASN A 40 6.84 -4.37 1.04
C ASN A 40 5.71 -5.06 0.25
N GLY A 41 5.21 -6.20 0.74
CA GLY A 41 4.09 -6.94 0.14
C GLY A 41 2.75 -6.19 0.13
N GLU A 42 2.62 -5.10 0.89
CA GLU A 42 1.45 -4.20 0.87
C GLU A 42 1.61 -3.05 -0.15
N MET A 43 2.64 -3.10 -1.00
CA MET A 43 2.99 -2.04 -1.97
C MET A 43 3.39 -0.70 -1.32
N LYS A 44 3.87 -0.73 -0.07
CA LYS A 44 4.45 0.44 0.60
C LYS A 44 5.95 0.49 0.32
N VAL A 45 6.44 1.65 -0.12
CA VAL A 45 7.88 1.87 -0.29
C VAL A 45 8.50 2.08 1.08
N GLU A 46 9.41 1.19 1.46
CA GLU A 46 10.10 1.19 2.76
C GLU A 46 11.45 1.89 2.68
N LYS A 47 12.14 1.80 1.52
CA LYS A 47 13.46 2.42 1.33
C LYS A 47 13.68 2.81 -0.13
N VAL A 48 14.42 3.89 -0.32
CA VAL A 48 14.97 4.32 -1.60
C VAL A 48 16.42 4.73 -1.35
N GLU A 49 17.34 4.22 -2.14
CA GLU A 49 18.76 4.52 -2.02
C GLU A 49 19.46 4.55 -3.37
N PHE A 50 20.43 5.45 -3.52
CA PHE A 50 21.39 5.41 -4.62
C PHE A 50 22.69 4.77 -4.14
N GLU A 51 22.95 3.55 -4.58
CA GLU A 51 24.20 2.85 -4.29
C GLU A 51 25.37 3.38 -5.13
N THR A 52 25.06 3.91 -6.31
CA THR A 52 26.03 4.56 -7.21
C THR A 52 25.54 5.94 -7.61
N SER A 53 26.46 6.80 -8.07
CA SER A 53 26.14 8.11 -8.63
C SER A 53 26.09 8.09 -10.17
N GLU A 54 26.03 6.91 -10.78
CA GLU A 54 26.08 6.76 -12.25
C GLU A 54 24.83 7.33 -12.91
N LEU A 55 23.65 7.10 -12.31
CA LEU A 55 22.40 7.65 -12.82
C LEU A 55 22.38 9.18 -12.77
N ILE A 56 22.99 9.79 -11.75
CA ILE A 56 23.04 11.24 -11.59
C ILE A 56 24.45 11.68 -11.12
N PRO A 57 25.39 11.89 -12.05
CA PRO A 57 26.75 12.27 -11.73
C PRO A 57 26.82 13.65 -11.05
N GLY A 58 27.75 13.80 -10.10
CA GLY A 58 27.99 15.07 -9.42
C GLY A 58 27.03 15.39 -8.27
N LEU A 59 26.11 14.47 -7.94
CA LEU A 59 25.27 14.58 -6.74
C LEU A 59 26.13 14.52 -5.48
N ASN A 60 25.97 15.50 -4.58
CA ASN A 60 26.56 15.40 -3.26
C ASN A 60 25.66 14.59 -2.30
N LYS A 61 26.19 14.16 -1.16
CA LYS A 61 25.47 13.31 -0.19
C LYS A 61 24.18 13.95 0.34
N GLU A 62 24.17 15.26 0.52
CA GLU A 62 22.98 15.97 1.02
C GLU A 62 21.86 16.00 -0.02
N GLN A 63 22.20 16.26 -1.27
CA GLN A 63 21.28 16.23 -2.41
C GLN A 63 20.76 14.81 -2.65
N GLN A 64 21.63 13.80 -2.53
CA GLN A 64 21.26 12.40 -2.62
C GLN A 64 20.19 12.03 -1.59
N ALA A 65 20.44 12.28 -0.31
CA ALA A 65 19.49 11.96 0.75
C ALA A 65 18.14 12.72 0.59
N LYS A 66 18.19 13.97 0.12
CA LYS A 66 16.98 14.74 -0.20
C LYS A 66 16.18 14.12 -1.35
N LEU A 67 16.87 13.65 -2.39
CA LEU A 67 16.24 13.01 -3.55
C LEU A 67 15.64 11.65 -3.18
N GLU A 68 16.38 10.80 -2.47
CA GLU A 68 15.90 9.50 -1.95
C GLU A 68 14.61 9.68 -1.14
N LYS A 69 14.62 10.64 -0.20
CA LYS A 69 13.45 10.99 0.61
C LYS A 69 12.28 11.48 -0.27
N ALA A 70 12.54 12.36 -1.23
CA ALA A 70 11.52 12.90 -2.10
C ALA A 70 10.85 11.81 -2.96
N ILE A 71 11.63 10.85 -3.48
CA ILE A 71 11.13 9.70 -4.23
C ILE A 71 10.25 8.84 -3.32
N LEU A 72 10.75 8.47 -2.12
CA LEU A 72 10.01 7.65 -1.15
C LEU A 72 8.66 8.27 -0.79
N GLU A 73 8.65 9.56 -0.45
CA GLU A 73 7.42 10.28 -0.07
C GLU A 73 6.46 10.41 -1.25
N SER A 74 6.98 10.68 -2.45
CA SER A 74 6.16 10.88 -3.65
C SER A 74 5.46 9.59 -4.08
N ILE A 75 6.17 8.46 -4.08
CA ILE A 75 5.59 7.16 -4.45
C ILE A 75 4.51 6.78 -3.42
N ASN A 76 4.83 6.81 -2.12
CA ASN A 76 3.86 6.46 -1.08
C ASN A 76 2.61 7.36 -1.11
N LYS A 77 2.78 8.67 -1.34
CA LYS A 77 1.65 9.61 -1.50
C LYS A 77 0.84 9.29 -2.76
N GLY A 78 1.48 8.92 -3.85
CA GLY A 78 0.83 8.50 -5.10
C GLY A 78 0.01 7.21 -4.93
N VAL A 79 0.57 6.21 -4.26
CA VAL A 79 -0.11 4.94 -3.93
C VAL A 79 -1.35 5.22 -3.09
N LYS A 80 -1.22 6.00 -2.01
CA LYS A 80 -2.36 6.34 -1.14
C LYS A 80 -3.48 7.07 -1.90
N LYS A 81 -3.14 8.08 -2.71
CA LYS A 81 -4.13 8.78 -3.54
C LYS A 81 -4.82 7.87 -4.54
N SER A 82 -4.08 6.92 -5.12
CA SER A 82 -4.65 5.96 -6.06
C SER A 82 -5.63 5.02 -5.37
N GLN A 83 -5.33 4.58 -4.15
CA GLN A 83 -6.24 3.80 -3.32
C GLN A 83 -7.49 4.60 -2.93
N GLU A 84 -7.34 5.86 -2.52
CA GLU A 84 -8.46 6.77 -2.22
C GLU A 84 -9.37 6.95 -3.44
N TYR A 85 -8.80 7.19 -4.62
CA TYR A 85 -9.54 7.30 -5.86
C TYR A 85 -10.28 6.01 -6.23
N ALA A 86 -9.62 4.86 -6.09
CA ALA A 86 -10.24 3.56 -6.34
C ALA A 86 -11.43 3.31 -5.39
N ALA A 87 -11.27 3.65 -4.10
CA ALA A 87 -12.35 3.55 -3.12
C ALA A 87 -13.53 4.45 -3.47
N GLU A 88 -13.28 5.69 -3.88
CA GLU A 88 -14.33 6.63 -4.32
C GLU A 88 -15.08 6.08 -5.55
N LYS A 89 -14.37 5.53 -6.54
CA LYS A 89 -15.00 4.90 -7.71
C LYS A 89 -15.82 3.66 -7.35
N MET A 90 -15.32 2.82 -6.46
CA MET A 90 -16.07 1.65 -5.99
C MET A 90 -17.33 2.06 -5.21
N GLN A 91 -17.28 3.10 -4.39
CA GLN A 91 -18.46 3.67 -3.74
C GLN A 91 -19.47 4.18 -4.76
N GLY A 92 -19.01 4.87 -5.81
CA GLY A 92 -19.87 5.31 -6.91
C GLY A 92 -20.56 4.14 -7.62
N VAL A 93 -19.84 3.07 -7.92
CA VAL A 93 -20.39 1.85 -8.54
C VAL A 93 -21.40 1.17 -7.61
N MET A 94 -21.09 1.01 -6.31
CA MET A 94 -22.01 0.42 -5.34
C MET A 94 -23.28 1.26 -5.16
N GLY A 95 -23.15 2.59 -5.20
CA GLY A 95 -24.29 3.51 -5.21
C GLY A 95 -25.16 3.35 -6.46
N GLN A 96 -24.54 3.23 -7.64
CA GLN A 96 -25.25 3.03 -8.92
C GLN A 96 -25.91 1.65 -9.03
N MET A 97 -25.33 0.62 -8.42
CA MET A 97 -25.93 -0.72 -8.35
C MET A 97 -27.06 -0.83 -7.32
N GLY A 98 -27.44 0.26 -6.63
CA GLY A 98 -28.47 0.24 -5.57
C GLY A 98 -28.05 -0.53 -4.31
N MET A 99 -26.79 -0.96 -4.23
CA MET A 99 -26.25 -1.74 -3.13
C MET A 99 -25.94 -0.86 -1.91
N GLY A 100 -25.82 0.47 -2.11
CA GLY A 100 -25.70 1.45 -1.02
C GLY A 100 -26.93 1.50 -0.10
N ASP A 101 -28.14 1.39 -0.65
CA ASP A 101 -29.37 1.28 0.16
C ASP A 101 -29.52 -0.10 0.80
N MET A 102 -28.95 -1.14 0.17
CA MET A 102 -28.96 -2.51 0.69
C MET A 102 -28.02 -2.69 1.89
N MET A 103 -26.80 -2.12 1.87
CA MET A 103 -25.90 -2.12 3.04
C MET A 103 -26.51 -1.33 4.22
N LYS A 104 -27.05 -0.15 3.93
CA LYS A 104 -27.74 0.69 4.93
C LYS A 104 -28.97 -0.02 5.53
N GLY A 105 -29.69 -0.82 4.75
CA GLY A 105 -30.81 -1.66 5.21
C GLY A 105 -30.38 -2.91 5.99
N LEU A 106 -29.15 -3.39 5.79
CA LEU A 106 -28.54 -4.48 6.57
C LEU A 106 -27.87 -3.99 7.86
N GLY A 107 -27.88 -2.68 8.13
CA GLY A 107 -27.30 -2.10 9.34
C GLY A 107 -25.76 -2.20 9.39
N MET A 108 -25.12 -2.31 8.22
CA MET A 108 -23.67 -2.16 8.06
C MET A 108 -23.35 -0.83 7.40
#